data_AF-A0A0D9VH89-F1
#
_entry.id   AF-A0A0D9VH89-F1
#
_cell.length_a   1.000
_cell.length_b   1.000
_cell.length_c   1.000
_cell.angle_alpha   90.00
_cell.angle_beta   90.00
_cell.angle_gamma   90.00
#
_symmetry.space_group_name_H-M   'P 1'
#
loop_
_entity.id
_entity.type
_entity.pdbx_description
1 polymer ?
#
loop_
_entity_poly.entity_id
_entity_poly.type
_entity_poly.pdbx_seq_one_letter_code
_entity_poly.pdbx_strand_id
1 'polypeptide(L)'
;MVTLRSLKIKASTCKRLVRELRSYEEEVEKEAAKTTGMKEEGADPYDLKQQAELKVSNEHGVEIEEAESTIREVEPVLTPIED
;
A
#
# COMPACT_ATOMS: atom_id res chain seq x y z
N MET A 1 -23.26 -16.64 8.41
CA MET A 1 -24.10 -16.01 7.37
C MET A 1 -23.62 -14.58 7.17
N VAL A 2 -23.21 -14.21 5.96
CA VAL A 2 -22.81 -12.84 5.65
C VAL A 2 -24.06 -11.97 5.62
N THR A 3 -24.03 -10.85 6.35
CA THR A 3 -25.15 -9.90 6.42
C THR A 3 -24.87 -8.70 5.52
N LEU A 4 -25.91 -8.02 5.06
CA LEU A 4 -25.77 -6.77 4.30
C LEU A 4 -25.00 -5.69 5.10
N ARG A 5 -25.14 -5.70 6.43
CA ARG A 5 -24.37 -4.83 7.34
C ARG A 5 -22.88 -5.18 7.32
N SER A 6 -22.51 -6.45 7.45
CA SER A 6 -21.10 -6.86 7.42
C SER A 6 -20.46 -6.59 6.05
N LEU A 7 -21.20 -6.77 4.96
CA LEU A 7 -20.72 -6.45 3.61
C LEU A 7 -20.45 -4.95 3.45
N LYS A 8 -21.34 -4.09 3.94
CA LYS A 8 -21.16 -2.62 3.90
C LYS A 8 -19.92 -2.17 4.67
N ILE A 9 -19.63 -2.81 5.80
CA ILE A 9 -18.41 -2.55 6.59
C ILE A 9 -17.17 -2.93 5.78
N LYS A 10 -17.11 -4.15 5.23
CA LYS A 10 -15.95 -4.60 4.44
C LYS A 10 -15.74 -3.74 3.19
N ALA A 11 -16.80 -3.34 2.50
CA ALA A 11 -16.71 -2.41 1.38
C ALA A 11 -16.11 -1.04 1.79
N SER A 12 -16.40 -0.57 3.00
CA SER A 12 -15.77 0.64 3.55
C SER A 12 -14.29 0.42 3.87
N THR A 13 -13.93 -0.75 4.41
CA THR A 13 -12.53 -1.14 4.65
C THR A 13 -11.75 -1.17 3.35
N CYS A 14 -12.26 -1.81 2.29
CA CYS A 14 -11.60 -1.81 0.98
C CYS A 14 -11.38 -0.38 0.43
N LYS A 15 -12.37 0.52 0.58
CA LYS A 15 -12.20 1.92 0.17
C LYS A 15 -11.12 2.66 0.94
N ARG A 16 -10.94 2.35 2.23
CA ARG A 16 -9.88 2.91 3.06
C ARG A 16 -8.52 2.39 2.59
N LEU A 17 -8.39 1.07 2.46
CA LEU A 17 -7.16 0.41 1.99
C LEU A 17 -6.72 0.92 0.61
N VAL A 18 -7.65 1.16 -0.32
CA VAL A 18 -7.32 1.74 -1.64
C VAL A 18 -6.72 3.15 -1.53
N ARG A 19 -7.16 3.97 -0.57
CA ARG A 19 -6.58 5.31 -0.37
C ARG A 19 -5.19 5.23 0.24
N GLU A 20 -5.00 4.30 1.16
CA GLU A 20 -3.70 4.06 1.81
C GLU A 20 -2.70 3.54 0.78
N LEU A 21 -3.07 2.55 -0.04
CA LEU A 21 -2.23 2.07 -1.14
C LEU A 21 -1.80 3.18 -2.09
N ARG A 22 -2.72 4.08 -2.48
CA ARG A 22 -2.38 5.25 -3.31
C ARG A 22 -1.41 6.20 -2.62
N SER A 23 -1.57 6.42 -1.31
CA SER A 23 -0.64 7.24 -0.53
C SER A 23 0.77 6.63 -0.55
N TYR A 24 0.87 5.31 -0.38
CA TYR A 24 2.15 4.61 -0.45
C TYR A 24 2.76 4.65 -1.86
N GLU A 25 1.96 4.48 -2.91
CA GLU A 25 2.43 4.64 -4.30
C GLU A 25 3.02 6.03 -4.55
N GLU A 26 2.37 7.09 -4.06
CA GLU A 26 2.88 8.46 -4.15
C GLU A 26 4.17 8.66 -3.33
N GLU A 27 4.29 8.07 -2.15
CA GLU A 27 5.51 8.15 -1.33
C GLU A 27 6.69 7.43 -2.00
N VAL A 28 6.45 6.23 -2.54
CA VAL A 28 7.45 5.48 -3.31
C VAL A 28 7.91 6.28 -4.53
N GLU A 29 6.99 6.92 -5.26
CA GLU A 29 7.33 7.78 -6.40
C GLU A 29 8.16 9.00 -5.97
N LYS A 30 7.78 9.68 -4.90
CA LYS A 30 8.54 10.83 -4.34
C LYS A 30 9.95 10.42 -3.94
N GLU A 31 10.11 9.28 -3.27
CA GLU A 31 11.42 8.79 -2.86
C GLU A 31 12.26 8.33 -4.05
N ALA A 32 11.64 7.71 -5.08
CA ALA A 32 12.30 7.40 -6.34
C ALA A 32 12.83 8.67 -7.01
N ALA A 33 11.99 9.70 -7.16
CA ALA A 33 12.36 10.99 -7.72
C ALA A 33 13.49 11.67 -6.92
N LYS A 34 13.40 11.67 -5.58
CA LYS A 34 14.43 12.25 -4.71
C LYS A 34 15.78 11.56 -4.89
N THR A 35 15.81 10.23 -4.92
CA THR A 35 17.08 9.50 -5.14
C THR A 35 17.67 9.75 -6.52
N THR A 36 16.84 9.88 -7.56
CA THR A 36 17.32 10.24 -8.90
C THR A 36 17.90 11.65 -8.90
N GLY A 37 17.22 12.64 -8.31
CA GLY A 37 17.71 14.01 -8.18
C GLY A 37 19.03 14.09 -7.41
N MET A 38 19.15 13.39 -6.28
CA MET A 38 20.40 13.34 -5.50
C MET A 38 21.57 12.78 -6.32
N LYS A 39 21.33 11.78 -7.18
CA LYS A 39 22.38 11.24 -8.07
C LYS A 39 22.78 12.23 -9.15
N GLU A 40 21.81 12.93 -9.74
CA GLU A 40 22.06 13.93 -10.78
C GLU A 40 22.79 15.17 -10.24
N GLU A 41 22.48 15.59 -9.02
CA GLU A 41 23.14 16.68 -8.30
C GLU A 41 24.54 16.31 -7.77
N GLY A 42 24.95 15.04 -7.92
CA GLY A 42 26.25 14.55 -7.48
C GLY A 42 26.36 14.46 -5.95
N ALA A 43 25.25 14.16 -5.26
CA ALA A 43 25.25 13.93 -3.82
C ALA A 43 26.27 12.86 -3.42
N ASP A 44 26.85 13.03 -2.25
CA ASP A 44 27.94 12.17 -1.81
C ASP A 44 27.43 10.76 -1.42
N PRO A 45 28.31 9.75 -1.39
CA PRO A 45 27.92 8.36 -1.11
C PRO A 45 27.21 8.15 0.24
N TYR A 46 27.50 8.96 1.26
CA TYR A 46 26.84 8.90 2.56
C TYR A 46 25.37 9.32 2.46
N ASP A 47 25.10 10.42 1.77
CA ASP A 47 23.74 10.93 1.55
C ASP A 47 22.90 9.95 0.72
N LEU A 48 23.49 9.34 -0.32
CA LEU A 48 22.82 8.31 -1.11
C LEU A 48 22.51 7.05 -0.29
N LYS A 49 23.41 6.66 0.61
CA LYS A 49 23.20 5.52 1.51
C LYS A 49 22.09 5.80 2.52
N GLN A 50 22.10 6.99 3.13
CA GLN A 50 21.07 7.41 4.07
C GLN A 50 19.68 7.43 3.39
N GLN A 51 19.61 7.93 2.16
CA GLN A 51 18.37 7.94 1.38
C GLN A 51 17.88 6.52 1.04
N ALA A 52 18.78 5.54 0.84
CA ALA A 52 18.40 4.15 0.60
C ALA A 52 17.88 3.45 1.88
N GLU A 53 18.45 3.75 3.04
CA GLU A 53 17.96 3.21 4.33
C GLU A 53 16.56 3.73 4.66
N LEU A 54 16.26 5.00 4.36
CA LEU A 54 14.92 5.57 4.52
C LEU A 54 13.88 4.87 3.63
N LYS A 55 14.23 4.57 2.37
CA LYS A 55 13.35 3.82 1.44
C LYS A 55 12.93 2.46 1.97
N VAL A 56 13.90 1.69 2.47
CA VAL A 56 13.65 0.34 3.00
C VAL A 56 12.76 0.40 4.24
N SER A 57 12.88 1.43 5.07
CA SER A 57 12.01 1.60 6.23
C SER A 57 10.55 1.89 5.84
N ASN A 58 10.32 2.51 4.68
CA ASN A 58 8.99 2.91 4.23
C ASN A 58 8.31 1.85 3.32
N GLU A 59 9.04 0.81 2.89
CA GLU A 59 8.48 -0.24 2.00
C GLU A 59 7.69 -1.35 2.73
N HIS A 60 7.74 -1.41 4.07
CA HIS A 60 7.08 -2.46 4.87
C HIS A 60 5.90 -1.89 5.68
N GLY A 61 4.69 -2.01 5.14
CA GLY A 61 3.44 -1.62 5.81
C GLY A 61 2.67 -2.81 6.41
N VAL A 62 2.14 -2.65 7.63
CA VAL A 62 1.22 -3.57 8.35
C VAL A 62 -0.12 -3.74 7.60
N GLU A 63 -0.39 -2.86 6.65
CA GLU A 63 -1.65 -2.72 5.92
C GLU A 63 -1.87 -3.84 4.89
N ILE A 64 -0.81 -4.56 4.48
CA ILE A 64 -0.91 -5.71 3.58
C ILE A 64 -1.65 -6.87 4.26
N GLU A 65 -1.34 -7.17 5.51
CA GLU A 65 -2.00 -8.25 6.27
C GLU A 65 -3.50 -7.96 6.45
N GLU A 66 -3.85 -6.69 6.67
CA GLU A 66 -5.26 -6.29 6.77
C GLU A 66 -5.98 -6.39 5.42
N ALA A 67 -5.32 -6.03 4.33
CA ALA A 67 -5.87 -6.18 2.98
C ALA A 67 -6.10 -7.64 2.63
N GLU A 68 -5.12 -8.52 2.87
CA GLU A 68 -5.24 -9.96 2.63
C GLU A 68 -6.36 -10.60 3.45
N SER A 69 -6.46 -10.23 4.74
CA SER A 69 -7.54 -10.67 5.62
C SER A 69 -8.91 -10.23 5.08
N THR A 70 -9.03 -8.95 4.68
CA THR A 70 -10.28 -8.41 4.12
C THR A 70 -10.67 -9.10 2.82
N ILE A 71 -9.71 -9.38 1.92
CA ILE A 71 -9.94 -10.10 0.66
C ILE A 71 -10.48 -11.49 0.94
N ARG A 72 -9.82 -12.26 1.83
CA ARG A 72 -10.23 -13.62 2.19
C ARG A 72 -11.67 -13.70 2.70
N GLU A 73 -12.14 -12.65 3.36
CA GLU A 73 -13.50 -12.58 3.88
C GLU A 73 -14.55 -12.11 2.85
N VAL A 74 -14.14 -11.38 1.80
CA VAL A 74 -15.02 -10.84 0.75
C VAL A 74 -15.13 -11.80 -0.44
N GLU A 75 -14.04 -12.45 -0.83
CA GLU A 75 -13.94 -13.37 -1.97
C GLU A 75 -15.04 -14.46 -1.99
N PRO A 76 -15.32 -15.22 -0.92
CA PRO A 76 -16.37 -16.25 -0.93
C PRO A 76 -17.80 -15.69 -1.01
N VAL A 77 -17.98 -14.37 -0.88
CA VAL A 77 -19.27 -13.69 -1.04
C VAL A 77 -19.53 -13.34 -2.51
N LEU A 78 -18.47 -13.23 -3.32
CA LEU A 78 -18.54 -12.87 -4.74
C LEU A 78 -18.60 -14.10 -5.65
N THR A 79 -18.01 -15.23 -5.24
CA THR A 79 -18.05 -16.50 -6.00
C THR A 79 -19.45 -17.04 -6.34
N PRO A 80 -20.54 -16.79 -5.59
CA PRO A 80 -21.89 -17.25 -5.98
C PRO A 80 -22.59 -16.35 -7.01
N ILE A 81 -21.97 -15.25 -7.46
CA ILE A 81 -22.57 -14.26 -8.37
C ILE A 81 -22.03 -14.43 -9.81
N GLU A 82 -20.98 -15.23 -9.99
CA GLU A 82 -20.40 -15.57 -11.29
C GLU A 82 -21.05 -16.85 -11.87
N ASP A 83 -22.35 -16.79 -12.17
CA ASP A 83 -23.09 -17.74 -13.06
C ASP A 83 -24.16 -16.97 -13.85
#